data_AF-A0A519QX19-F1
#
_entry.id   AF-A0A519QX19-F1
#
_cell.length_a   1.000
_cell.length_b   1.000
_cell.length_c   1.000
_cell.angle_alpha   90.00
_cell.angle_beta   90.00
_cell.angle_gamma   90.00
#
_symmetry.space_group_name_H-M   'P 1'
#
loop_
_entity.id
_entity.type
_entity.pdbx_description
1 polymer ?
#
loop_
_entity_poly.entity_id
_entity_poly.type
_entity_poly.pdbx_seq_one_letter_code
_entity_poly.pdbx_strand_id
1 'polypeptide(L)'
;MNTYFKATIICFLLLNLPVEAQVKQQSIPRVDLMADVPKPFGIIDYNKLAKDFDAVVYDFDAKGEFWPLVWIDKSQKNHPQDVVGLYTAMG
;
A
#
# COMPACT_ATOMS: atom_id res chain seq x y z
N MET A 1 -54.50 7.69 40.65
CA MET A 1 -53.16 8.29 40.81
C MET A 1 -53.01 9.42 39.81
N ASN A 2 -52.97 10.67 40.30
CA ASN A 2 -53.08 11.89 39.48
C ASN A 2 -52.07 11.93 38.33
N THR A 3 -52.51 12.34 37.15
CA THR A 3 -51.66 12.62 35.97
C THR A 3 -50.49 13.53 36.31
N TYR A 4 -50.71 14.50 37.20
CA TYR A 4 -49.66 15.38 37.73
C TYR A 4 -48.56 14.61 38.48
N PHE A 5 -48.91 13.62 39.31
CA PHE A 5 -47.94 12.82 40.05
C PHE A 5 -47.08 11.96 39.12
N LYS A 6 -47.68 11.42 38.06
CA LYS A 6 -46.94 10.69 37.01
C LYS A 6 -45.98 11.63 36.25
N ALA A 7 -46.43 12.84 35.94
CA ALA A 7 -45.59 13.84 35.27
C ALA A 7 -44.39 14.27 36.13
N THR A 8 -44.58 14.43 37.44
CA THR A 8 -43.48 14.76 38.36
C THR A 8 -42.45 13.64 38.45
N ILE A 9 -42.88 12.38 38.52
CA ILE A 9 -41.97 11.23 38.54
C ILE A 9 -41.17 11.14 37.24
N ILE A 10 -41.82 11.34 36.09
CA ILE A 10 -41.15 11.31 34.78
C ILE A 10 -40.12 12.45 34.69
N CYS A 11 -40.46 13.65 35.16
CA CYS A 11 -39.54 14.79 35.19
C CYS A 11 -38.31 14.51 36.07
N PHE A 12 -38.52 13.90 37.24
CA PHE A 12 -37.43 13.53 38.15
C PHE A 12 -36.53 12.43 37.56
N LEU A 13 -37.08 11.48 36.80
CA LEU A 13 -36.33 10.44 36.10
C LEU A 13 -35.47 10.98 34.95
N LEU A 14 -35.97 11.97 34.21
CA LEU A 14 -35.26 12.59 33.09
C LEU A 14 -34.09 13.49 33.54
N LEU A 15 -34.16 14.07 34.75
CA LEU A 15 -33.10 14.92 35.30
C LEU A 15 -31.85 14.16 35.76
N ASN A 16 -31.90 12.83 35.88
CA ASN A 16 -30.80 12.00 36.36
C ASN A 16 -30.02 11.26 35.25
N LEU A 17 -30.22 11.62 33.97
CA LEU A 17 -29.44 11.05 32.89
C LEU A 17 -27.97 11.51 33.00
N PRO A 18 -26.98 10.59 33.06
CA PRO A 18 -25.58 10.97 33.07
C PRO A 18 -25.22 11.63 31.74
N VAL A 19 -24.84 12.90 31.80
CA VAL A 19 -24.21 13.59 30.68
C VAL A 19 -22.75 13.17 30.67
N GLU A 20 -22.43 12.15 29.89
CA GLU A 20 -21.05 11.79 29.57
C GLU A 20 -20.43 12.97 28.81
N ALA A 21 -19.53 13.71 29.47
CA ALA A 21 -18.80 14.79 28.83
C ALA A 21 -17.90 14.21 27.74
N GLN A 22 -17.95 14.78 26.53
CA GLN A 22 -17.08 14.35 25.43
C GLN A 22 -15.61 14.48 25.86
N VAL A 23 -14.87 13.39 25.75
CA VAL A 23 -13.42 13.39 26.00
C VAL A 23 -12.77 14.34 25.00
N LYS A 24 -12.19 15.43 25.50
CA LYS A 24 -11.48 16.40 24.67
C LYS A 24 -10.17 15.78 24.18
N GLN A 25 -9.96 15.74 22.86
CA GLN A 25 -8.67 15.37 22.28
C GLN A 25 -7.59 16.32 22.80
N GLN A 26 -6.54 15.75 23.40
CA GLN A 26 -5.35 16.50 23.81
C GLN A 26 -4.28 16.38 22.73
N SER A 27 -3.55 17.47 22.48
CA SER A 27 -2.35 17.42 21.64
C SER A 27 -1.27 16.64 22.38
N ILE A 28 -0.51 15.84 21.63
CA ILE A 28 0.63 15.09 22.13
C ILE A 28 1.85 15.75 21.49
N PRO A 29 2.71 16.45 22.27
CA PRO A 29 3.83 17.20 21.71
C PRO A 29 4.77 16.35 20.83
N ARG A 30 4.86 15.03 21.09
CA ARG A 30 5.65 14.10 20.27
C ARG A 30 5.04 13.86 18.90
N VAL A 31 3.72 13.75 18.80
CA VAL A 31 2.99 13.53 17.54
C VAL A 31 3.07 14.80 16.68
N ASP A 32 2.97 15.96 17.31
CA ASP A 32 3.07 17.26 16.65
C ASP A 32 4.46 17.52 16.03
N LEU A 33 5.48 16.76 16.45
CA LEU A 33 6.84 16.81 15.91
C LEU A 33 7.09 15.79 14.79
N MET A 34 6.14 14.89 14.51
CA MET A 34 6.26 13.96 13.38
C MET A 34 6.10 14.75 12.08
N ALA A 35 7.04 14.61 11.16
CA ALA A 35 6.87 15.16 9.82
C ALA A 35 5.66 14.48 9.15
N ASP A 36 4.77 15.25 8.52
CA ASP A 36 3.61 14.74 7.77
C ASP A 36 4.01 13.71 6.69
N VAL A 37 5.28 13.75 6.27
CA VAL A 37 5.86 13.05 5.14
C VAL A 37 7.28 12.63 5.57
N PRO A 38 7.56 11.32 5.76
CA PRO A 38 8.91 10.86 6.09
C PRO A 38 9.91 11.27 5.00
N LYS A 39 10.98 11.97 5.37
CA LYS A 39 12.04 12.37 4.43
C LYS A 39 13.35 11.65 4.76
N PRO A 40 14.02 11.04 3.77
CA PRO A 40 13.62 10.93 2.37
C PRO A 40 12.56 9.83 2.14
N PHE A 41 11.59 10.11 1.27
CA PHE A 41 10.72 9.08 0.69
C PHE A 41 11.60 8.25 -0.26
N GLY A 42 12.08 7.09 0.20
CA GLY A 42 12.79 6.12 -0.63
C GLY A 42 11.88 5.43 -1.66
N ILE A 43 11.00 6.20 -2.32
CA ILE A 43 10.11 5.71 -3.35
C ILE A 43 10.96 5.38 -4.56
N ILE A 44 10.92 4.12 -4.97
CA ILE A 44 11.57 3.65 -6.18
C ILE A 44 10.87 4.29 -7.38
N ASP A 45 11.65 4.87 -8.30
CA ASP A 45 11.14 5.19 -9.63
C ASP A 45 10.96 3.88 -10.42
N TYR A 46 9.77 3.31 -10.33
CA TYR A 46 9.44 2.06 -11.01
C TYR A 46 9.49 2.18 -12.53
N ASN A 47 9.27 3.37 -13.10
CA ASN A 47 9.37 3.56 -14.54
C ASN A 47 10.81 3.45 -15.00
N LYS A 48 11.72 4.10 -14.26
CA LYS A 48 13.15 3.99 -14.51
C LYS A 48 13.63 2.55 -14.30
N LEU A 49 13.25 1.92 -13.18
CA LEU A 49 13.64 0.53 -12.89
C LEU A 49 13.23 -0.44 -14.01
N ALA A 50 12.00 -0.33 -14.51
CA ALA A 50 11.52 -1.20 -15.59
C ALA A 50 12.33 -1.00 -16.88
N LYS A 51 12.58 0.25 -17.28
CA LYS A 51 13.37 0.56 -18.48
C LYS A 51 14.82 0.09 -18.38
N ASP A 52 15.44 0.31 -17.22
CA ASP A 52 16.81 -0.13 -16.96
C ASP A 52 16.89 -1.66 -17.01
N PHE A 53 15.91 -2.36 -16.46
CA PHE A 53 15.82 -3.82 -16.52
C PHE A 53 15.67 -4.31 -17.97
N ASP A 54 14.71 -3.75 -18.73
CA ASP A 54 14.46 -4.13 -20.12
C ASP A 54 15.69 -3.93 -21.00
N ALA A 55 16.41 -2.80 -20.84
CA ALA A 55 17.62 -2.50 -21.59
C ALA A 55 18.74 -3.51 -21.35
N VAL A 56 18.73 -4.19 -20.20
CA VAL A 56 19.72 -5.18 -19.82
C VAL A 56 19.30 -6.58 -20.28
N VAL A 57 18.07 -7.02 -19.96
CA VAL A 57 17.68 -8.41 -20.20
C VAL A 57 17.38 -8.71 -21.67
N TYR A 58 16.97 -7.71 -22.47
CA TYR A 58 16.65 -7.89 -23.89
C TYR A 58 17.82 -7.54 -24.83
N ASP A 59 19.03 -7.35 -24.31
CA ASP A 59 20.23 -7.14 -25.13
C ASP A 59 20.75 -8.47 -25.70
N PHE A 60 20.46 -8.72 -26.98
CA PHE A 60 20.95 -9.88 -27.73
C PHE A 60 22.45 -9.81 -28.05
N ASP A 61 23.04 -8.62 -28.00
CA ASP A 61 24.45 -8.40 -28.31
C ASP A 61 25.34 -8.43 -27.06
N ALA A 62 24.77 -8.50 -25.87
CA ALA A 62 25.48 -8.58 -24.60
C ALA A 62 26.54 -9.70 -24.59
N LYS A 63 27.71 -9.40 -24.01
CA LYS A 63 28.87 -10.30 -23.97
C LYS A 63 29.30 -10.57 -22.53
N GLY A 64 29.68 -11.83 -22.26
CA GLY A 64 30.16 -12.28 -20.96
C GLY A 64 29.90 -13.77 -20.78
N GLU A 65 30.37 -14.34 -19.66
CA GLU A 65 30.27 -15.78 -19.38
C GLU A 65 28.81 -16.29 -19.36
N PHE A 66 27.88 -15.46 -18.87
CA PHE A 66 26.45 -15.80 -18.73
C PHE A 66 25.52 -14.92 -19.59
N TRP A 67 26.07 -14.20 -20.57
CA TRP A 67 25.32 -13.31 -21.47
C TRP A 67 25.26 -13.88 -22.89
N PRO A 68 24.23 -13.57 -23.69
CA PRO A 68 23.05 -12.75 -23.36
C PRO A 68 22.01 -13.50 -22.50
N LEU A 69 21.17 -12.74 -21.78
CA LEU A 69 20.08 -13.31 -20.95
C LEU A 69 18.82 -13.66 -21.76
N VAL A 70 18.77 -13.23 -23.02
CA VAL A 70 17.66 -13.44 -23.95
C VAL A 70 18.09 -14.36 -25.10
N TRP A 71 17.17 -15.22 -25.55
CA TRP A 71 17.37 -16.02 -26.75
C TRP A 71 16.10 -16.18 -27.56
N ILE A 72 16.23 -16.61 -28.83
CA ILE A 72 15.09 -17.03 -29.66
C ILE A 72 14.87 -18.53 -29.48
N ASP A 73 13.72 -18.90 -28.90
CA ASP A 73 13.28 -20.28 -28.82
C ASP A 73 12.51 -20.66 -30.09
N LYS A 74 13.08 -21.59 -30.85
CA LYS A 74 12.52 -22.15 -32.09
C LYS A 74 11.85 -23.51 -31.88
N SER A 75 11.65 -23.93 -30.62
CA SER A 75 11.06 -25.23 -30.31
C SER A 75 9.59 -25.34 -30.67
N GLN A 76 8.89 -24.19 -30.78
CA GLN A 76 7.46 -24.09 -31.11
C GLN A 76 6.54 -24.94 -30.22
N LYS A 77 6.96 -25.23 -28.99
CA LYS A 77 6.21 -26.10 -28.07
C LYS A 77 4.93 -25.46 -27.54
N ASN A 78 4.99 -24.17 -27.23
CA ASN A 78 3.85 -23.43 -26.67
C ASN A 78 2.99 -22.79 -27.78
N HIS A 79 3.64 -22.29 -28.82
CA HIS A 79 3.02 -21.63 -29.96
C HIS A 79 3.72 -22.04 -31.26
N PRO A 80 3.02 -22.14 -32.40
CA PRO A 80 3.60 -22.46 -33.70
C PRO A 80 4.33 -21.26 -34.33
N GLN A 81 5.24 -20.64 -33.57
CA GLN A 81 6.05 -19.50 -33.98
C GLN A 81 7.35 -19.46 -33.17
N ASP A 82 8.37 -18.80 -33.69
CA ASP A 82 9.57 -18.48 -32.93
C ASP A 82 9.22 -17.48 -31.82
N VAL A 83 9.67 -17.73 -30.60
CA VAL A 83 9.38 -16.90 -29.42
C VAL A 83 10.65 -16.45 -28.71
N VAL A 84 10.53 -15.48 -27.81
CA VAL A 84 11.63 -15.00 -26.98
C VAL A 84 11.66 -15.76 -25.66
N GLY A 85 12.82 -16.27 -25.28
CA GLY A 85 13.09 -16.88 -23.99
C GLY A 85 13.91 -15.97 -23.08
N LEU A 86 13.65 -16.07 -21.77
CA LEU A 86 14.38 -15.39 -20.70
C LEU A 86 14.60 -16.36 -19.53
N TYR A 87 15.72 -16.21 -18.82
CA TYR A 87 15.99 -16.97 -17.60
C TYR A 87 15.07 -16.50 -16.47
N THR A 88 14.41 -17.45 -15.80
CA THR A 88 13.52 -17.14 -14.66
C THR A 88 14.29 -16.94 -13.35
N ALA A 89 15.47 -17.56 -13.21
CA ALA A 89 16.33 -17.45 -12.04
C ALA A 89 17.81 -17.60 -12.44
N MET A 90 18.67 -16.90 -11.72
CA MET A 90 20.14 -16.97 -11.83
C MET A 90 20.68 -17.40 -10.47
N GLY A 91 21.65 -18.31 -10.45
CA GLY A 91 22.24 -18.89 -9.22
C GLY A 91 23.70 -18.52 -9.03
#